data_AF-A0A9E5G129-F1
#
_entry.id   AF-A0A9E5G129-F1
#
_cell.length_a   1.000
_cell.length_b   1.000
_cell.length_c   1.000
_cell.angle_alpha   90.00
_cell.angle_beta   90.00
_cell.angle_gamma   90.00
#
_symmetry.space_group_name_H-M   'P 1'
#
loop_
_entity.id
_entity.type
_entity.pdbx_description
1 polymer ?
#
loop_
_entity_poly.entity_id
_entity_poly.type
_entity_poly.pdbx_seq_one_letter_code
_entity_poly.pdbx_strand_id
1 'polypeptide(L)'
;MDGRTVVCIQGDRDAARVGASLLRATGCEQLLGRTADEFVAIAVKLASDRVQLTALRSELRARLLASPLMDVRGYAERFHGALRECYRAQHALAFPTR
;
A
#
# COMPACT_ATOMS: atom_id res chain seq x y z
N MET A 1 -2.26 -16.14 -7.59
CA MET A 1 -1.71 -15.52 -6.37
C MET A 1 -2.57 -15.96 -5.21
N ASP A 2 -2.05 -16.82 -4.34
CA ASP A 2 -2.75 -17.33 -3.17
C ASP A 2 -2.74 -16.26 -2.08
N GLY A 3 -3.90 -15.88 -1.53
CA GLY A 3 -4.03 -14.82 -0.53
C GLY A 3 -3.28 -15.13 0.77
N ARG A 4 -2.00 -14.73 0.84
CA ARG A 4 -1.18 -14.85 2.04
C ARG A 4 -1.18 -13.52 2.80
N THR A 5 -1.54 -13.59 4.07
CA THR A 5 -1.45 -12.46 4.99
C THR A 5 0.01 -12.18 5.30
N VAL A 6 0.42 -10.92 5.18
CA VAL A 6 1.78 -10.45 5.47
C VAL A 6 1.71 -9.46 6.62
N VAL A 7 2.61 -9.61 7.59
CA VAL A 7 2.82 -8.63 8.67
C VAL A 7 4.06 -7.80 8.31
N CYS A 8 4.03 -6.49 8.50
CA CYS A 8 5.14 -5.61 8.16
C CYS A 8 5.56 -4.74 9.36
N ILE A 9 6.85 -4.42 9.42
CA ILE A 9 7.35 -3.33 10.28
C ILE A 9 7.37 -2.05 9.46
N GLN A 10 6.81 -0.97 9.97
CA GLN A 10 6.99 0.38 9.46
C GLN A 10 8.44 0.82 9.75
N GLY A 11 9.36 0.42 8.88
CA GLY A 11 10.76 0.84 8.91
C GLY A 11 11.03 2.09 8.08
N ASP A 12 12.20 2.69 8.32
CA ASP A 12 12.68 3.89 7.60
C ASP A 12 13.25 3.61 6.20
N ARG A 13 13.20 2.35 5.74
CA ARG A 13 13.71 1.94 4.42
C ARG A 13 12.57 1.79 3.40
N ASP A 14 12.85 2.07 2.13
CA ASP A 14 11.84 2.05 1.05
C ASP A 14 11.08 0.71 0.94
N ALA A 15 11.74 -0.42 1.22
CA ALA A 15 11.10 -1.74 1.26
C ALA A 15 9.98 -1.84 2.32
N ALA A 16 10.10 -1.13 3.44
CA ALA A 16 9.07 -1.08 4.48
C ALA A 16 7.89 -0.19 4.07
N ARG A 17 8.13 0.83 3.22
CA ARG A 17 7.07 1.70 2.68
C ARG A 17 6.17 0.97 1.69
N VAL A 18 6.71 0.02 0.92
CA VAL A 18 5.91 -0.82 0.02
C VAL A 18 4.94 -1.69 0.81
N GLY A 19 5.43 -2.41 1.84
CA GLY A 19 4.58 -3.22 2.72
C GLY A 19 3.50 -2.40 3.42
N ALA A 20 3.87 -1.23 3.95
CA ALA A 20 2.92 -0.30 4.56
C ALA A 20 1.87 0.20 3.56
N SER A 21 2.26 0.57 2.35
CA SER A 21 1.33 1.05 1.31
C SER A 21 0.31 -0.02 0.90
N LEU A 22 0.75 -1.27 0.75
CA LEU A 22 -0.14 -2.40 0.46
C LEU A 22 -1.15 -2.67 1.58
N LEU A 23 -0.68 -2.66 2.84
CA LEU A 23 -1.55 -2.87 4.00
C LEU A 23 -2.56 -1.73 4.15
N ARG A 24 -2.16 -0.48 3.91
CA ARG A 24 -3.08 0.68 3.90
C ARG A 24 -4.12 0.56 2.79
N ALA A 25 -3.68 0.27 1.57
CA ALA A 25 -4.58 0.14 0.41
C ALA A 25 -5.63 -0.98 0.56
N THR A 26 -5.32 -2.01 1.37
CA THR A 26 -6.22 -3.15 1.63
C THR A 26 -6.96 -3.03 2.97
N GLY A 27 -6.84 -1.90 3.69
CA GLY A 27 -7.48 -1.69 4.99
C GLY A 27 -6.99 -2.66 6.07
N CYS A 28 -5.73 -3.12 5.97
CA CYS A 28 -5.08 -4.06 6.87
C CYS A 28 -3.95 -3.40 7.70
N GLU A 29 -4.12 -2.11 8.03
CA GLU A 29 -3.13 -1.32 8.77
C GLU A 29 -2.83 -1.89 10.16
N GLN A 30 -3.75 -2.67 10.74
CA GLN A 30 -3.55 -3.37 12.00
C GLN A 30 -2.41 -4.42 11.95
N LEU A 31 -1.92 -4.77 10.75
CA LEU A 31 -0.79 -5.67 10.56
C LEU A 31 0.55 -4.92 10.42
N LEU A 32 0.53 -3.59 10.62
CA LEU A 32 1.71 -2.74 10.54
C LEU A 32 2.21 -2.42 11.95
N GLY A 33 3.30 -3.06 12.37
CA GLY A 33 3.98 -2.73 13.63
C GLY A 33 4.92 -1.54 13.45
N ARG A 34 5.00 -0.63 14.41
CA ARG A 34 5.93 0.52 14.41
C ARG A 34 7.26 0.20 15.08
N THR A 35 7.32 -0.89 15.84
CA THR A 35 8.53 -1.40 16.50
C THR A 35 8.68 -2.90 16.25
N ALA A 36 9.86 -3.45 16.55
CA ALA A 36 10.08 -4.89 16.51
C ALA A 36 9.13 -5.65 17.47
N ASP A 37 8.91 -5.11 18.67
CA ASP A 37 8.03 -5.71 19.67
C ASP A 37 6.57 -5.73 19.21
N GLU A 38 6.09 -4.62 18.63
CA GLU A 38 4.75 -4.56 18.05
C GLU A 38 4.57 -5.58 16.91
N PHE A 39 5.58 -5.72 16.05
CA PHE A 39 5.56 -6.72 14.99
C PHE A 39 5.48 -8.15 15.54
N VAL A 40 6.28 -8.47 16.57
CA VAL A 40 6.24 -9.79 17.21
C VAL A 40 4.86 -10.02 17.84
N ALA A 41 4.32 -9.03 18.56
CA ALA A 41 3.00 -9.14 19.18
C ALA A 41 1.89 -9.38 18.14
N ILE A 42 1.91 -8.65 17.03
CA ILE A 42 0.96 -8.83 15.92
C ILE A 42 1.11 -10.23 15.30
N ALA A 43 2.34 -10.67 15.02
CA ALA A 43 2.60 -11.97 14.42
C ALA A 43 2.15 -13.12 15.33
N VAL A 44 2.44 -13.03 16.64
CA VAL A 44 2.02 -14.02 17.64
C VAL A 44 0.50 -14.08 17.74
N LYS A 45 -0.17 -12.93 17.84
CA LYS A 45 -1.65 -12.87 17.86
C LYS A 45 -2.25 -13.53 16.63
N LEU A 46 -1.74 -13.20 15.44
CA LEU A 46 -2.22 -13.73 14.17
C LEU A 46 -1.98 -15.25 14.03
N ALA A 47 -0.84 -15.74 14.53
CA ALA A 47 -0.51 -17.16 14.53
C ALA A 47 -1.35 -17.96 15.54
N SER A 48 -1.76 -17.32 16.63
CA SER A 48 -2.54 -17.94 17.71
C SER A 48 -4.03 -18.01 17.38
N ASP A 49 -4.55 -17.08 16.57
CA ASP A 49 -5.96 -17.04 16.15
C ASP A 49 -6.14 -17.50 14.70
N ARG A 50 -6.29 -18.82 14.52
CA ARG A 50 -6.50 -19.43 13.20
C ARG A 50 -7.83 -19.03 12.55
N VAL A 51 -8.85 -18.72 13.34
CA VAL A 51 -10.17 -18.31 12.84
C VAL A 51 -10.05 -16.94 12.20
N GLN A 52 -9.46 -15.98 12.93
CA GLN A 52 -9.17 -14.64 12.41
C GLN A 52 -8.26 -14.69 11.19
N LEU A 53 -7.22 -15.52 11.20
CA LEU A 53 -6.32 -15.67 10.06
C LEU A 53 -7.04 -16.20 8.80
N THR A 54 -7.95 -17.16 8.97
CA THR A 54 -8.71 -17.73 7.85
C THR A 54 -9.69 -16.71 7.26
N ALA A 55 -10.43 -16.00 8.11
CA ALA A 55 -11.34 -14.94 7.69
C ALA A 55 -10.59 -13.81 6.96
N LEU A 56 -9.44 -13.41 7.49
CA LEU A 56 -8.62 -12.39 6.85
C LEU A 56 -8.13 -12.83 5.46
N ARG A 57 -7.71 -14.09 5.30
CA ARG A 57 -7.26 -14.63 4.01
C ARG A 57 -8.39 -14.73 2.98
N SER A 58 -9.60 -15.09 3.39
CA SER A 58 -10.75 -15.17 2.47
C SER A 58 -11.15 -13.78 1.96
N GLU A 59 -11.02 -12.74 2.77
CA GLU A 59 -11.39 -11.37 2.39
C GLU A 59 -10.27 -10.62 1.65
N LEU A 60 -9.00 -10.99 1.87
CA LEU A 60 -7.84 -10.25 1.35
C LEU A 60 -7.86 -10.09 -0.18
N ARG A 61 -8.28 -11.14 -0.90
CA ARG A 61 -8.39 -11.13 -2.36
C ARG A 61 -9.40 -10.08 -2.83
N ALA A 62 -10.59 -10.06 -2.21
CA ALA A 62 -11.64 -9.11 -2.56
C ALA A 62 -11.23 -7.68 -2.22
N ARG A 63 -10.62 -7.46 -1.05
CA ARG A 63 -10.09 -6.16 -0.64
C ARG A 63 -9.00 -5.65 -1.60
N LEU A 64 -8.10 -6.52 -2.05
CA LEU A 64 -7.07 -6.17 -3.03
C LEU A 64 -7.69 -5.75 -4.37
N LEU A 65 -8.67 -6.52 -4.87
CA LEU A 65 -9.38 -6.21 -6.11
C LEU A 65 -10.15 -4.88 -6.05
N ALA A 66 -10.70 -4.54 -4.88
CA ALA A 66 -11.36 -3.26 -4.64
C ALA A 66 -10.40 -2.10 -4.32
N SER A 67 -9.12 -2.38 -4.10
CA SER A 67 -8.15 -1.37 -3.66
C SER A 67 -7.69 -0.48 -4.82
N PRO A 68 -7.22 0.75 -4.53
CA PRO A 68 -6.63 1.64 -5.53
C PRO A 68 -5.41 1.05 -6.26
N LEU A 69 -4.80 -0.02 -5.74
CA LEU A 69 -3.70 -0.73 -6.41
C LEU A 69 -4.16 -1.42 -7.70
N MET A 70 -5.42 -1.86 -7.74
CA MET A 70 -6.02 -2.53 -8.90
C MET A 70 -6.83 -1.56 -9.78
N ASP A 71 -6.95 -0.29 -9.37
CA ASP A 71 -7.52 0.80 -10.18
C ASP A 71 -6.50 1.25 -11.25
N VAL A 72 -6.30 0.40 -12.26
CA VAL A 72 -5.35 0.65 -13.35
C VAL A 72 -5.71 1.92 -14.13
N ARG A 73 -7.00 2.16 -14.36
CA ARG A 73 -7.49 3.32 -15.10
C ARG A 73 -7.22 4.60 -14.34
N GLY A 74 -7.65 4.69 -13.09
CA GLY A 74 -7.41 5.89 -12.29
C GLY A 74 -5.93 6.11 -12.02
N TYR A 75 -5.11 5.04 -11.91
CA TYR A 75 -3.66 5.18 -11.85
C TYR A 75 -3.11 5.85 -13.11
N ALA A 76 -3.50 5.38 -14.31
CA ALA A 76 -3.05 5.95 -15.57
C ALA A 76 -3.48 7.42 -15.72
N GLU A 77 -4.71 7.76 -15.32
CA GLU A 77 -5.21 9.14 -15.36
C GLU A 77 -4.42 10.06 -14.43
N ARG A 78 -4.18 9.65 -13.18
CA ARG A 78 -3.35 10.39 -12.22
C ARG A 78 -1.92 10.56 -12.72
N PHE A 79 -1.33 9.50 -13.27
CA PHE A 79 0.02 9.52 -13.81
C PHE A 79 0.14 10.46 -15.02
N HIS A 80 -0.78 10.38 -15.98
CA HIS A 80 -0.83 11.30 -17.12
C HIS A 80 -1.05 12.75 -16.68
N GLY A 81 -1.87 12.99 -15.65
CA GLY A 81 -2.05 14.30 -15.03
C GLY A 81 -0.72 14.87 -14.52
N ALA A 82 -0.01 14.10 -13.70
CA ALA A 82 1.28 14.50 -13.14
C ALA A 82 2.33 14.78 -14.24
N LEU A 83 2.41 13.95 -15.28
CA LEU A 83 3.31 14.20 -16.42
C LEU A 83 3.00 15.51 -17.13
N ARG A 84 1.71 15.83 -17.34
CA ARG A 84 1.30 17.11 -17.95
C ARG A 84 1.66 18.29 -17.07
N GLU A 85 1.53 18.18 -15.75
CA GLU A 85 1.94 19.22 -14.81
C GLU A 85 3.44 19.45 -14.84
N CYS A 86 4.25 18.39 -14.77
CA CYS A 86 5.70 18.48 -14.92
C CYS A 86 6.09 19.16 -16.24
N TYR A 87 5.45 18.76 -17.35
CA TYR A 87 5.70 19.36 -18.66
C TYR A 87 5.35 20.85 -18.69
N ARG A 88 4.20 21.25 -18.14
CA ARG A 88 3.80 22.67 -18.05
C ARG A 88 4.76 23.48 -17.18
N ALA A 89 5.16 22.95 -16.03
CA ALA A 89 6.11 23.60 -15.14
C ALA A 89 7.46 23.81 -15.81
N GLN A 90 7.97 22.79 -16.52
CA GLN A 90 9.21 22.89 -17.27
C GLN A 90 9.11 23.88 -18.44
N HIS A 91 7.99 23.87 -19.17
CA HIS A 91 7.78 24.82 -20.27
C HIS A 91 7.67 26.27 -19.78
N ALA A 92 7.02 26.50 -18.63
CA ALA A 92 6.93 27.82 -18.01
C ALA A 92 8.30 28.35 -17.52
N LEU A 93 9.19 27.45 -17.07
CA LEU A 93 10.56 27.79 -16.69
C LEU A 93 11.48 28.02 -17.91
N ALA A 94 11.29 27.28 -18.99
CA ALA A 94 12.11 27.37 -20.20
C ALA A 94 11.73 28.54 -21.13
N PHE A 95 10.46 28.97 -21.12
CA PHE A 95 9.94 30.06 -21.94
C PHE A 95 9.02 30.97 -21.11
N PRO A 96 9.57 31.84 -20.24
CA PRO A 96 8.77 32.79 -19.50
C PRO A 96 8.13 33.78 -20.48
N THR A 97 6.79 33.82 -20.53
CA THR A 97 6.02 34.79 -21.32
C THR A 97 6.43 36.20 -20.94
N ARG A 98 6.87 36.98 -21.94
CA ARG A 98 7.09 38.44 -21.84
C ARG A 98 5.78 39.19 -21.65
#